data_AF-A0A6N2B9L0-F1
#
_entry.id   AF-A0A6N2B9L0-F1
#
_cell.length_a   1.000
_cell.length_b   1.000
_cell.length_c   1.000
_cell.angle_alpha   90.00
_cell.angle_beta   90.00
_cell.angle_gamma   90.00
#
_symmetry.space_group_name_H-M   'P 1'
#
loop_
_entity.id
_entity.type
_entity.pdbx_description
1 polymer ?
#
loop_
_entity_poly.entity_id
_entity_poly.type
_entity_poly.pdbx_seq_one_letter_code
_entity_poly.pdbx_strand_id
1 'polypeptide(L)'
;MAKSIFFLIICVVATLFSIALALPGTAYYTNDQYPPSACSVPTPPGSLIARIAYLGGSITCGDSLRVKCIGNSPPCTDKSVVVKVVDHCSTCRDVTMVLSQEAISVIANPITVKEVININYQKV
;
A
#
# COMPACT_ATOMS: atom_id res chain seq x y z
N MET A 1 10.96 -12.43 46.90
CA MET A 1 11.64 -12.49 45.58
C MET A 1 10.68 -12.82 44.42
N ALA A 2 9.75 -13.77 44.56
CA ALA A 2 8.80 -14.15 43.49
C ALA A 2 7.90 -13.00 42.97
N LYS A 3 7.52 -12.05 43.84
CA LYS A 3 6.64 -10.91 43.49
C LYS A 3 7.29 -9.91 42.53
N SER A 4 8.62 -9.74 42.62
CA SER A 4 9.38 -8.84 41.72
C SER A 4 9.63 -9.47 40.36
N ILE A 5 9.85 -10.80 40.32
CA ILE A 5 9.90 -11.57 39.06
C ILE A 5 8.57 -11.47 38.29
N PHE A 6 7.44 -11.52 38.99
CA PHE A 6 6.12 -11.45 38.35
C PHE A 6 5.86 -10.11 37.67
N PHE A 7 6.27 -9.00 38.28
CA PHE A 7 6.19 -7.66 37.68
C PHE A 7 7.10 -7.50 36.45
N LEU A 8 8.32 -8.06 36.49
CA LEU A 8 9.23 -8.04 35.35
C LEU A 8 8.68 -8.80 34.14
N ILE A 9 8.05 -9.96 34.37
CA ILE A 9 7.43 -10.75 33.29
C ILE A 9 6.29 -9.98 32.63
N ILE A 10 5.45 -9.29 33.41
CA ILE A 10 4.35 -8.45 32.88
C ILE A 10 4.88 -7.30 32.02
N CYS A 11 5.96 -6.63 32.46
CA CYS A 11 6.58 -5.54 31.69
C CYS A 11 7.18 -6.02 30.36
N VAL A 12 7.83 -7.18 30.33
CA VAL A 12 8.40 -7.75 29.09
C VAL A 12 7.30 -8.11 28.08
N VAL A 13 6.17 -8.68 28.55
CA VAL A 13 5.03 -9.02 27.69
C VAL A 13 4.36 -7.77 27.09
N ALA A 14 4.29 -6.66 27.83
CA ALA A 14 3.73 -5.40 27.34
C ALA A 14 4.53 -4.77 26.20
N THR A 15 5.86 -5.00 26.15
CA THR A 15 6.73 -4.41 25.12
C THR A 15 6.76 -5.17 23.79
N LEU A 16 6.18 -6.38 23.72
CA LEU A 16 6.23 -7.24 22.53
C LEU A 16 5.16 -6.93 21.48
N PHE A 17 4.17 -6.08 21.79
CA PHE A 17 3.13 -5.67 20.83
C PHE A 17 3.60 -4.48 19.97
N SER A 18 4.58 -4.71 19.10
CA SER A 18 4.79 -3.84 17.94
C SER A 18 3.74 -4.18 16.87
N ILE A 19 2.54 -3.64 17.02
CA ILE A 19 1.51 -3.71 15.99
C ILE A 19 1.85 -2.70 14.87
N ALA A 20 2.51 -3.18 13.81
CA ALA A 20 2.53 -2.48 12.54
C ALA A 20 1.11 -2.55 11.95
N LEU A 21 0.32 -1.49 12.18
CA LEU A 21 -1.04 -1.35 11.66
C LEU A 21 -0.97 -1.07 10.15
N ALA A 22 -1.04 -2.11 9.33
CA ALA A 22 -1.26 -1.95 7.91
C ALA A 22 -2.74 -1.62 7.67
N LEU A 23 -3.00 -0.59 6.86
CA LEU A 23 -4.35 -0.16 6.51
C LEU A 23 -4.89 -1.07 5.38
N PRO A 24 -6.10 -1.62 5.53
CA PRO A 24 -6.74 -2.34 4.44
C PRO A 24 -7.16 -1.37 3.35
N GLY A 25 -7.13 -1.84 2.10
CA GLY A 25 -7.62 -1.10 0.94
C GLY A 25 -7.75 -1.96 -0.30
N THR A 26 -8.06 -1.32 -1.41
CA THR A 26 -8.16 -1.96 -2.72
C THR A 26 -7.30 -1.25 -3.74
N ALA A 27 -6.81 -2.01 -4.71
CA ALA A 27 -6.03 -1.47 -5.81
C ALA A 27 -6.35 -2.16 -7.14
N TYR A 28 -6.08 -1.46 -8.24
CA TYR A 28 -5.98 -2.03 -9.58
C TYR A 28 -4.89 -1.30 -10.37
N TYR A 29 -4.62 -1.74 -11.60
CA TYR A 29 -3.86 -0.97 -12.58
C TYR A 29 -4.67 -0.69 -13.84
N THR A 30 -4.29 0.37 -14.56
CA THR A 30 -4.83 0.70 -15.88
C THR A 30 -3.69 0.89 -16.88
N ASN A 31 -3.96 0.67 -18.16
CA ASN A 31 -3.03 0.97 -19.25
C ASN A 31 -3.05 2.45 -19.65
N ASP A 32 -3.96 3.24 -19.07
CA ASP A 32 -4.01 4.68 -19.34
C ASP A 32 -2.66 5.30 -19.00
N GLN A 33 -2.15 6.13 -19.91
CA GLN A 33 -0.95 6.91 -19.62
C GLN A 33 -1.21 7.72 -18.36
N TYR A 34 -0.26 7.65 -17.43
CA TYR A 34 -0.30 8.49 -16.23
C TYR A 34 -0.43 9.94 -16.68
N PRO A 35 -1.52 10.65 -16.30
CA PRO A 35 -1.61 12.08 -16.57
C PRO A 35 -0.41 12.77 -15.89
N PRO A 36 -0.01 13.97 -16.35
CA PRO A 36 1.03 14.73 -15.67
C PRO A 36 0.68 14.82 -14.19
N SER A 37 1.57 14.32 -13.35
CA SER A 37 1.40 14.18 -11.90
C SER A 37 0.90 15.50 -11.31
N ALA A 38 -0.28 15.53 -10.68
CA ALA A 38 -0.73 16.73 -9.95
C ALA A 38 0.26 17.11 -8.84
N CYS A 39 1.04 16.15 -8.36
CA CYS A 39 2.04 16.31 -7.31
C CYS A 39 3.38 16.91 -7.78
N SER A 40 3.55 17.25 -9.08
CA SER A 40 4.84 17.72 -9.64
C SER A 40 6.03 16.78 -9.34
N VAL A 41 5.77 15.48 -9.17
CA VAL A 41 6.79 14.47 -8.87
C VAL A 41 7.30 13.89 -10.20
N PRO A 42 8.62 13.91 -10.46
CA PRO A 42 9.17 13.26 -11.65
C PRO A 42 8.80 11.77 -11.69
N THR A 43 8.22 11.34 -12.80
CA THR A 43 7.73 9.96 -13.01
C THR A 43 8.34 9.40 -14.29
N PRO A 44 9.58 8.90 -14.24
CA PRO A 44 10.16 8.22 -15.39
C PRO A 44 9.36 6.94 -15.73
N PRO A 45 9.34 6.50 -16.99
CA PRO A 45 8.68 5.26 -17.37
C PRO A 45 9.24 4.06 -16.60
N GLY A 46 8.36 3.14 -16.19
CA GLY A 46 8.71 1.98 -15.36
C GLY A 46 8.85 2.29 -13.85
N SER A 47 8.53 3.50 -13.41
CA SER A 47 8.56 3.85 -11.99
C SER A 47 7.46 3.14 -11.19
N LEU A 48 7.80 2.71 -9.96
CA LEU A 48 6.84 2.14 -9.01
C LEU A 48 6.02 3.25 -8.36
N ILE A 49 4.89 3.58 -8.97
CA ILE A 49 4.04 4.71 -8.59
C ILE A 49 2.60 4.30 -8.29
N ALA A 50 1.92 5.16 -7.54
CA ALA A 50 0.52 5.04 -7.16
C ALA A 50 -0.23 6.38 -7.29
N ARG A 51 -1.50 6.29 -7.69
CA ARG A 51 -2.49 7.37 -7.61
C ARG A 51 -3.46 7.03 -6.50
N ILE A 52 -3.82 8.00 -5.67
CA ILE A 52 -4.69 7.75 -4.52
C ILE A 52 -6.08 8.32 -4.76
N ALA A 53 -7.11 7.54 -4.48
CA ALA A 53 -8.48 8.04 -4.43
C ALA A 53 -8.68 8.64 -3.05
N TYR A 54 -8.83 9.97 -2.98
CA TYR A 54 -9.11 10.77 -1.78
C TYR A 54 -8.76 10.09 -0.44
N LEU A 55 -7.50 10.19 -0.01
CA LEU A 55 -7.09 9.73 1.30
C LEU A 55 -7.27 10.88 2.27
N GLY A 56 -8.24 10.78 3.18
CA GLY A 56 -8.60 11.78 4.18
C GLY A 56 -7.46 12.16 5.13
N GLY A 57 -6.49 12.92 4.62
CA GLY A 57 -5.46 13.65 5.36
C GLY A 57 -4.15 12.92 5.66
N SER A 58 -4.10 11.58 5.65
CA SER A 58 -2.91 10.85 6.14
C SER A 58 -1.84 10.55 5.08
N ILE A 59 -2.22 10.47 3.80
CA ILE A 59 -1.31 10.16 2.70
C ILE A 59 -1.39 11.30 1.68
N THR A 60 -0.24 11.89 1.39
CA THR A 60 -0.09 13.06 0.53
C THR A 60 0.86 12.79 -0.63
N CYS A 61 0.89 13.73 -1.56
CA CYS A 61 1.86 13.77 -2.65
C CYS A 61 3.30 13.52 -2.18
N GLY A 62 4.01 12.62 -2.85
CA GLY A 62 5.41 12.31 -2.57
C GLY A 62 5.65 11.23 -1.51
N ASP A 63 4.61 10.84 -0.77
CA ASP A 63 4.71 9.77 0.23
C ASP A 63 5.07 8.43 -0.43
N SER A 64 5.83 7.62 0.32
CA SER A 64 6.14 6.25 -0.05
C SER A 64 5.24 5.30 0.73
N LEU A 65 4.59 4.38 0.03
CA LEU A 65 3.72 3.38 0.62
C LEU A 65 4.28 2.00 0.35
N ARG A 66 4.43 1.19 1.39
CA ARG A 66 4.59 -0.26 1.22
C ARG A 66 3.23 -0.87 1.03
N VAL A 67 3.02 -1.54 -0.10
CA VAL A 67 1.78 -2.21 -0.50
C VAL A 67 2.01 -3.70 -0.58
N LYS A 68 1.08 -4.48 -0.04
CA LYS A 68 1.08 -5.94 -0.09
C LYS A 68 -0.30 -6.43 -0.49
N CYS A 69 -0.37 -7.34 -1.47
CA CYS A 69 -1.60 -8.04 -1.84
C CYS A 69 -2.06 -8.96 -0.71
N ILE A 70 -3.36 -9.02 -0.48
CA ILE A 70 -4.00 -9.96 0.44
C ILE A 70 -5.15 -10.69 -0.26
N GLY A 71 -5.34 -11.96 0.11
CA GLY A 71 -6.40 -12.80 -0.46
C GLY A 71 -5.87 -13.80 -1.50
N ASN A 72 -6.83 -14.47 -2.15
CA ASN A 72 -6.55 -15.65 -2.99
C ASN A 72 -6.97 -15.46 -4.45
N SER A 73 -7.69 -14.38 -4.78
CA SER A 73 -8.18 -14.10 -6.13
C SER A 73 -8.08 -12.61 -6.45
N PRO A 74 -7.28 -12.21 -7.45
CA PRO A 74 -6.23 -13.01 -8.09
C PRO A 74 -5.14 -13.44 -7.07
N PRO A 75 -4.34 -14.47 -7.39
CA PRO A 75 -3.32 -14.96 -6.47
C PRO A 75 -2.25 -13.90 -6.21
N CYS A 76 -2.02 -13.62 -4.93
CA CYS A 76 -0.93 -12.76 -4.48
C CYS A 76 0.42 -13.48 -4.62
N THR A 77 1.49 -12.73 -4.84
CA THR A 77 2.86 -13.27 -4.96
C THR A 77 3.60 -13.37 -3.63
N ASP A 78 2.92 -13.07 -2.52
CA ASP A 78 3.46 -12.89 -1.16
C ASP A 78 4.52 -11.78 -1.00
N LYS A 79 4.84 -11.07 -2.07
CA LYS A 79 5.78 -9.94 -2.06
C LYS A 79 5.08 -8.64 -1.65
N SER A 80 5.89 -7.67 -1.25
CA SER A 80 5.46 -6.29 -1.06
C SER A 80 6.25 -5.38 -1.97
N VAL A 81 5.64 -4.29 -2.40
CA VAL A 81 6.25 -3.27 -3.25
C VAL A 81 6.18 -1.92 -2.55
N VAL A 82 7.22 -1.10 -2.71
CA VAL A 82 7.19 0.29 -2.25
C VAL A 82 6.87 1.17 -3.45
N VAL A 83 5.80 1.95 -3.35
CA VAL A 83 5.34 2.84 -4.41
C VAL A 83 5.35 4.28 -3.94
N LYS A 84 5.63 5.21 -4.86
CA LYS A 84 5.55 6.64 -4.60
C LYS A 84 4.19 7.19 -5.02
N VAL A 85 3.58 7.98 -4.16
CA VAL A 85 2.33 8.69 -4.47
C VAL A 85 2.66 9.89 -5.37
N VAL A 86 2.12 9.88 -6.58
CA VAL A 86 2.43 10.89 -7.61
C VAL A 86 1.22 11.64 -8.10
N ASP A 87 0.02 11.18 -7.77
CA ASP A 87 -1.19 11.85 -8.22
C ASP A 87 -2.39 11.56 -7.31
N HIS A 88 -3.35 12.49 -7.34
CA HIS A 88 -4.66 12.30 -6.75
C HIS A 88 -5.65 11.95 -7.86
N CYS A 89 -6.33 10.83 -7.73
CA CYS A 89 -7.33 10.41 -8.72
C CYS A 89 -8.75 10.75 -8.26
N SER A 90 -9.32 11.85 -8.78
CA SER A 90 -10.69 12.27 -8.47
C SER A 90 -11.77 11.33 -9.02
N THR A 91 -11.44 10.57 -10.06
CA THR A 91 -12.33 9.62 -10.76
C THR A 91 -12.22 8.18 -10.25
N CYS A 92 -11.19 7.83 -9.47
CA CYS A 92 -10.93 6.46 -9.02
C CYS A 92 -11.69 6.09 -7.73
N ARG A 93 -12.90 6.60 -7.53
CA ARG A 93 -13.63 6.47 -6.25
C ARG A 93 -13.98 5.04 -5.85
N ASP A 94 -13.83 4.09 -6.78
CA ASP A 94 -14.13 2.67 -6.56
C ASP A 94 -12.98 1.90 -5.89
N VAL A 95 -11.78 2.47 -5.82
CA VAL A 95 -10.61 1.84 -5.17
C VAL A 95 -9.84 2.81 -4.30
N THR A 96 -9.03 2.29 -3.37
CA THR A 96 -8.16 3.11 -2.54
C THR A 96 -7.01 3.75 -3.34
N MET A 97 -6.39 2.97 -4.23
CA MET A 97 -5.30 3.47 -5.07
C MET A 97 -5.22 2.75 -6.42
N VAL A 98 -4.69 3.44 -7.42
CA VAL A 98 -4.35 2.87 -8.72
C VAL A 98 -2.84 2.75 -8.79
N LEU A 99 -2.35 1.51 -8.96
CA LEU A 99 -0.93 1.21 -9.06
C LEU A 99 -0.47 1.25 -10.51
N SER A 100 0.82 1.51 -10.71
CA SER A 100 1.51 1.25 -11.98
C SER A 100 1.50 -0.25 -12.29
N GLN A 101 1.55 -0.59 -13.59
CA GLN A 101 1.57 -1.99 -14.03
C GLN A 101 2.80 -2.72 -13.45
N GLU A 102 3.93 -2.04 -13.40
CA GLU A 102 5.17 -2.54 -12.81
C GLU A 102 5.01 -2.80 -11.30
N ALA A 103 4.27 -1.95 -10.58
CA ALA A 103 4.06 -2.16 -9.16
C ALA A 103 3.07 -3.29 -8.86
N ILE A 104 1.95 -3.38 -9.57
CA ILE A 104 0.94 -4.40 -9.26
C ILE A 104 1.41 -5.81 -9.62
N SER A 105 2.17 -5.95 -10.71
CA SER A 105 2.72 -7.24 -11.15
C SER A 105 3.74 -7.82 -10.17
N VAL A 106 4.35 -6.99 -9.32
CA VAL A 106 5.20 -7.46 -8.22
C VAL A 106 4.38 -8.19 -7.16
N ILE A 107 3.15 -7.75 -6.88
CA ILE A 107 2.35 -8.22 -5.73
C ILE A 107 1.21 -9.19 -6.11
N ALA A 108 0.75 -9.21 -7.35
CA ALA A 108 -0.31 -10.10 -7.84
C ALA A 108 0.01 -10.60 -9.26
N ASN A 109 -0.15 -11.92 -9.50
CA ASN A 109 0.09 -12.53 -10.81
C ASN A 109 -0.64 -13.88 -10.95
N PRO A 110 -1.48 -14.11 -11.96
CA PRO A 110 -1.87 -13.19 -13.04
C PRO A 110 -2.77 -12.05 -12.53
N ILE A 111 -2.72 -10.91 -13.23
CA ILE A 111 -3.55 -9.74 -12.94
C ILE A 111 -4.03 -9.11 -14.24
N THR A 112 -5.31 -8.75 -14.31
CA THR A 112 -5.94 -8.15 -15.49
C THR A 112 -6.18 -6.64 -15.28
N VAL A 113 -6.27 -5.90 -16.38
CA VAL A 113 -6.53 -4.45 -16.37
C VAL A 113 -7.84 -4.16 -15.62
N LYS A 114 -7.81 -3.19 -14.70
CA LYS A 114 -8.92 -2.82 -13.80
C LYS A 114 -9.46 -3.94 -12.90
N GLU A 115 -8.75 -5.05 -12.78
CA GLU A 115 -9.08 -6.09 -11.80
C GLU A 115 -8.77 -5.59 -10.39
N VAL A 116 -9.80 -5.53 -9.53
CA VAL A 116 -9.69 -5.02 -8.17
C VAL A 116 -9.11 -6.10 -7.26
N ILE A 117 -8.00 -5.78 -6.60
CA ILE A 117 -7.34 -6.65 -5.62
C ILE A 117 -7.42 -6.03 -4.23
N ASN A 118 -7.50 -6.88 -3.21
CA ASN A 118 -7.39 -6.45 -1.83
C ASN A 118 -5.91 -6.26 -1.47
N ILE A 119 -5.60 -5.18 -0.78
CA ILE A 119 -4.25 -4.85 -0.35
C ILE A 119 -4.24 -4.41 1.11
N ASN A 120 -3.09 -4.59 1.73
CA ASN A 120 -2.69 -3.88 2.93
C ASN A 120 -1.59 -2.89 2.55
N TYR A 121 -1.67 -1.66 3.06
CA TYR A 121 -0.68 -0.64 2.80
C TYR A 121 -0.31 0.14 4.06
N GLN A 122 0.90 0.68 4.08
CA GLN A 122 1.37 1.55 5.15
C GLN A 122 2.39 2.56 4.61
N LYS A 123 2.42 3.75 5.20
CA LYS A 123 3.46 4.75 4.92
C LYS A 123 4.81 4.25 5.45
N VAL A 124 5.88 4.48 4.68
CA VAL A 124 7.26 4.13 5.04
C VAL A 124 8.18 5.34 5.02
#